data_AF-A0A240TZW7-F1
#
_entry.id   AF-A0A240TZW7-F1
#
_cell.length_a   1.000
_cell.length_b   1.000
_cell.length_c   1.000
_cell.angle_alpha   90.00
_cell.angle_beta   90.00
_cell.angle_gamma   90.00
#
_symmetry.space_group_name_H-M   'P 1'
#
loop_
_entity.id
_entity.type
_entity.pdbx_description
1 polymer ?
#
loop_
_entity_poly.entity_id
_entity_poly.type
_entity_poly.pdbx_seq_one_letter_code
_entity_poly.pdbx_strand_id
1 'polypeptide(L)'
;MYSHILVPVDESMLSAANVSSAVRLASQLGAKITFFHATPDLSATGEGALLRTMAPSEFLDAAIGDTNAVLSKAKIIALVAGVSCETEHKVCDHPAEAILEAVKLHGCDLIVMASRGVRGLASWLHSSQTERVLKKSPVALLITRVAASDPIKASERALSVIQDEHRSIAVVVRGMLDLVQQAYEPEGSLDIRSLEAMLAYLQAFPLQKHHPKEELFIHRRLRQRAPESEKLLLELEAQHVREHSLVNEVVRLANDVKSGDSASDQVLKDQIRTLGDAVWAHMQLEETVVLPLAKDRFQESDWDEIAVAFEGNNDPSFGDLPSAEFSRLFTRIANLLPA
;
A
#
# COMPACT_ATOMS: atom_id res chain seq x y z
N MET A 1 -21.39 -19.91 -8.94
CA MET A 1 -21.05 -18.60 -8.34
C MET A 1 -19.55 -18.60 -8.19
N TYR A 2 -18.86 -17.49 -8.50
CA TYR A 2 -17.39 -17.42 -8.37
C TYR A 2 -16.99 -17.54 -6.90
N SER A 3 -15.95 -18.32 -6.63
CA SER A 3 -15.51 -18.71 -5.29
C SER A 3 -14.04 -18.39 -5.02
N HIS A 4 -13.23 -18.24 -6.06
CA HIS A 4 -11.81 -17.93 -5.94
C HIS A 4 -11.34 -17.02 -7.07
N ILE A 5 -10.98 -15.80 -6.71
CA ILE A 5 -10.63 -14.74 -7.64
C ILE A 5 -9.12 -14.58 -7.72
N LEU A 6 -8.54 -14.62 -8.92
CA LEU A 6 -7.17 -14.21 -9.16
C LEU A 6 -7.11 -12.73 -9.54
N VAL A 7 -6.25 -11.97 -8.85
CA VAL A 7 -6.09 -10.52 -9.06
C VAL A 7 -4.61 -10.23 -9.34
N PRO A 8 -4.24 -9.98 -10.61
CA PRO A 8 -2.90 -9.51 -10.93
C PRO A 8 -2.67 -8.10 -10.38
N VAL A 9 -1.53 -7.89 -9.73
CA VAL A 9 -1.17 -6.63 -9.08
C VAL A 9 0.19 -6.12 -9.55
N ASP A 10 0.27 -4.81 -9.73
CA ASP A 10 1.49 -4.03 -9.95
C ASP A 10 1.45 -2.73 -9.11
N GLU A 11 2.49 -1.90 -9.21
CA GLU A 11 2.64 -0.64 -8.47
C GLU A 11 1.78 0.51 -8.99
N SER A 12 0.97 0.31 -10.03
CA SER A 12 0.19 1.40 -10.61
C SER A 12 -1.07 1.73 -9.82
N MET A 13 -1.48 3.00 -9.87
CA MET A 13 -2.79 3.45 -9.39
C MET A 13 -3.96 2.61 -9.95
N LEU A 14 -3.83 2.17 -11.21
CA LEU A 14 -4.85 1.34 -11.85
C LEU A 14 -4.96 -0.05 -11.18
N SER A 15 -3.83 -0.64 -10.83
CA SER A 15 -3.79 -1.89 -10.05
C SER A 15 -4.37 -1.68 -8.65
N ALA A 16 -3.97 -0.61 -7.95
CA ALA A 16 -4.49 -0.30 -6.61
C ALA A 16 -6.02 -0.18 -6.60
N ALA A 17 -6.61 0.50 -7.59
CA ALA A 17 -8.06 0.62 -7.77
C ALA A 17 -8.73 -0.72 -8.15
N ASN A 18 -8.05 -1.55 -8.94
CA ASN A 18 -8.52 -2.90 -9.29
C ASN A 18 -8.58 -3.80 -8.05
N VAL A 19 -7.57 -3.76 -7.18
CA VAL A 19 -7.56 -4.51 -5.92
C VAL A 19 -8.75 -4.14 -5.04
N SER A 20 -9.01 -2.84 -4.83
CA SER A 20 -10.18 -2.39 -4.04
C SER A 20 -11.49 -2.93 -4.60
N SER A 21 -11.63 -2.94 -5.93
CA SER A 21 -12.83 -3.44 -6.60
C SER A 21 -12.97 -4.96 -6.49
N ALA A 22 -11.85 -5.69 -6.61
CA ALA A 22 -11.82 -7.14 -6.47
C ALA A 22 -12.12 -7.59 -5.04
N VAL A 23 -11.57 -6.91 -4.02
CA VAL A 23 -11.85 -7.20 -2.60
C VAL A 23 -13.31 -6.95 -2.27
N ARG A 24 -13.89 -5.83 -2.73
CA ARG A 24 -15.33 -5.55 -2.55
C ARG A 24 -16.20 -6.63 -3.19
N LEU A 25 -15.86 -7.08 -4.40
CA LEU A 25 -16.56 -8.17 -5.08
C LEU A 25 -16.43 -9.49 -4.29
N ALA A 26 -15.22 -9.85 -3.87
CA ALA A 26 -14.97 -11.07 -3.11
C ALA A 26 -15.76 -11.09 -1.79
N SER A 27 -15.78 -9.98 -1.06
CA SER A 27 -16.55 -9.81 0.18
C SER A 27 -18.04 -10.05 -0.05
N GLN A 28 -18.62 -9.49 -1.12
CA GLN A 28 -20.04 -9.69 -1.46
C GLN A 28 -20.37 -11.13 -1.89
N LEU A 29 -19.41 -11.84 -2.47
CA LEU A 29 -19.58 -13.22 -2.93
C LEU A 29 -19.20 -14.28 -1.88
N GLY A 30 -18.55 -13.88 -0.79
CA GLY A 30 -17.89 -14.84 0.12
C GLY A 30 -16.75 -15.60 -0.55
N ALA A 31 -16.12 -15.02 -1.57
CA ALA A 31 -15.02 -15.62 -2.31
C ALA A 31 -13.67 -15.31 -1.65
N LYS A 32 -12.67 -16.16 -1.90
CA LYS A 32 -11.26 -15.87 -1.54
C LYS A 32 -10.50 -15.27 -2.72
N ILE A 33 -9.36 -14.63 -2.44
CA ILE A 33 -8.51 -13.98 -3.45
C ILE A 33 -7.11 -14.59 -3.48
N THR A 34 -6.54 -14.77 -4.68
CA THR A 34 -5.08 -14.87 -4.85
C THR A 34 -4.57 -13.62 -5.54
N PHE A 35 -3.74 -12.83 -4.86
CA PHE A 35 -3.02 -11.71 -5.45
C PHE A 35 -1.78 -12.23 -6.17
N PHE A 36 -1.63 -11.89 -7.44
CA PHE A 36 -0.53 -12.38 -8.26
C PHE A 36 0.37 -11.23 -8.71
N HIS A 37 1.66 -11.30 -8.41
CA HIS A 37 2.65 -10.33 -8.88
C HIS A 37 3.71 -11.01 -9.75
N ALA A 38 3.99 -10.42 -10.91
CA ALA A 38 5.06 -10.88 -11.79
C ALA A 38 6.16 -9.83 -11.88
N THR A 39 7.40 -10.25 -11.69
CA THR A 39 8.58 -9.39 -11.86
C THR A 39 9.44 -9.88 -13.02
N PRO A 40 10.10 -8.97 -13.77
CA PRO A 40 11.04 -9.37 -14.81
C PRO A 40 12.28 -10.05 -14.22
N ASP A 41 12.94 -10.93 -14.98
CA ASP A 41 14.21 -11.53 -14.55
C ASP A 41 15.37 -10.55 -14.81
N LEU A 42 15.55 -9.58 -13.91
CA LEU A 42 16.65 -8.61 -13.97
C LEU A 42 18.01 -9.29 -14.11
N SER A 43 18.21 -10.46 -13.50
CA SER A 43 19.50 -11.16 -13.51
C SER A 43 19.87 -11.75 -14.87
N ALA A 44 18.88 -12.00 -15.71
CA ALA A 44 19.04 -12.50 -17.07
C ALA A 44 19.12 -11.38 -18.14
N THR A 45 18.97 -10.11 -17.74
CA THR A 45 19.07 -8.97 -18.67
C THR A 45 20.49 -8.41 -18.77
N GLY A 46 20.85 -7.89 -19.95
CA GLY A 46 22.13 -7.19 -20.13
C GLY A 46 22.25 -5.93 -19.28
N GLU A 47 21.13 -5.26 -19.00
CA GLU A 47 21.05 -4.08 -18.13
C GLU A 47 21.27 -4.45 -16.66
N GLY A 48 20.68 -5.56 -16.18
CA GLY A 48 20.93 -6.06 -14.83
C GLY A 48 22.35 -6.58 -14.62
N ALA A 49 23.00 -7.14 -15.66
CA ALA A 49 24.41 -7.50 -15.60
C ALA A 49 25.33 -6.26 -15.47
N LEU A 50 25.00 -5.18 -16.19
CA LEU A 50 25.69 -3.90 -16.07
C LEU A 50 25.47 -3.26 -14.69
N LEU A 51 24.23 -3.20 -14.21
CA LEU A 51 23.91 -2.66 -12.88
C LEU A 51 24.61 -3.44 -11.77
N ARG A 52 24.64 -4.78 -11.84
CA ARG A 52 25.38 -5.64 -10.90
C ARG A 52 26.86 -5.30 -10.84
N THR A 53 27.44 -4.89 -11.96
CA THR A 53 28.88 -4.56 -12.07
C THR A 53 29.16 -3.14 -11.60
N MET A 54 28.32 -2.17 -11.97
CA MET A 54 28.54 -0.74 -11.74
C MET A 54 28.06 -0.26 -10.37
N ALA A 55 26.96 -0.83 -9.87
CA ALA A 55 26.36 -0.47 -8.58
C ALA A 55 25.82 -1.73 -7.88
N PRO A 56 26.70 -2.58 -7.31
CA PRO A 56 26.29 -3.86 -6.73
C PRO A 56 25.23 -3.74 -5.62
N SER A 57 25.26 -2.66 -4.83
CA SER A 57 24.23 -2.38 -3.82
C SER A 57 22.88 -2.04 -4.42
N GLU A 58 22.82 -1.22 -5.47
CA GLU A 58 21.57 -0.88 -6.16
C GLU A 58 21.01 -2.08 -6.92
N PHE A 59 21.88 -2.93 -7.48
CA PHE A 59 21.47 -4.21 -8.04
C PHE A 59 20.86 -5.12 -6.97
N LEU A 60 21.44 -5.19 -5.76
CA LEU A 60 20.87 -5.97 -4.67
C LEU A 60 19.52 -5.40 -4.24
N ASP A 61 19.37 -4.09 -4.09
CA ASP A 61 18.09 -3.46 -3.76
C ASP A 61 17.03 -3.71 -4.84
N ALA A 62 17.40 -3.58 -6.12
CA ALA A 62 16.52 -3.88 -7.26
C ALA A 62 16.20 -5.38 -7.40
N ALA A 63 17.14 -6.26 -7.03
CA ALA A 63 16.98 -7.72 -7.07
C ALA A 63 16.17 -8.25 -5.88
N ILE A 64 16.25 -7.58 -4.71
CA ILE A 64 15.34 -7.79 -3.58
C ILE A 64 13.91 -7.48 -4.04
N GLY A 65 13.75 -6.40 -4.80
CA GLY A 65 12.52 -6.03 -5.50
C GLY A 65 11.40 -5.53 -4.58
N ASP A 66 10.37 -4.97 -5.19
CA ASP A 66 9.18 -4.44 -4.51
C ASP A 66 8.06 -5.49 -4.36
N THR A 67 8.35 -6.76 -4.61
CA THR A 67 7.37 -7.85 -4.59
C THR A 67 6.57 -7.89 -3.28
N ASN A 68 7.27 -7.94 -2.14
CA ASN A 68 6.60 -7.99 -0.84
C ASN A 68 5.90 -6.67 -0.52
N ALA A 69 6.41 -5.53 -1.00
CA ALA A 69 5.76 -4.24 -0.86
C ALA A 69 4.41 -4.21 -1.60
N VAL A 70 4.38 -4.62 -2.88
CA VAL A 70 3.15 -4.69 -3.70
C VAL A 70 2.16 -5.70 -3.12
N LEU A 71 2.62 -6.90 -2.78
CA LEU A 71 1.75 -7.96 -2.27
C LEU A 71 1.21 -7.65 -0.87
N SER A 72 2.03 -7.09 0.03
CA SER A 72 1.58 -6.71 1.38
C SER A 72 0.52 -5.62 1.34
N LYS A 73 0.69 -4.62 0.46
CA LYS A 73 -0.33 -3.59 0.22
C LYS A 73 -1.62 -4.16 -0.33
N ALA A 74 -1.58 -5.18 -1.19
CA ALA A 74 -2.78 -5.85 -1.67
C ALA A 74 -3.47 -6.67 -0.56
N LYS A 75 -2.67 -7.43 0.18
CA LYS A 75 -3.09 -8.32 1.27
C LYS A 75 -3.81 -7.55 2.39
N ILE A 76 -3.30 -6.38 2.78
CA ILE A 76 -3.88 -5.61 3.90
C ILE A 76 -5.32 -5.19 3.62
N ILE A 77 -5.67 -4.88 2.37
CA ILE A 77 -7.02 -4.46 1.98
C ILE A 77 -8.00 -5.64 2.12
N ALA A 78 -7.58 -6.83 1.69
CA ALA A 78 -8.37 -8.04 1.87
C ALA A 78 -8.55 -8.38 3.35
N LEU A 79 -7.48 -8.26 4.14
CA LEU A 79 -7.53 -8.50 5.59
C LEU A 79 -8.54 -7.58 6.29
N VAL A 80 -8.45 -6.27 6.04
CA VAL A 80 -9.36 -5.26 6.61
C VAL A 80 -10.81 -5.53 6.20
N ALA A 81 -11.04 -6.01 4.98
CA ALA A 81 -12.36 -6.38 4.49
C ALA A 81 -12.85 -7.77 4.95
N GLY A 82 -12.07 -8.51 5.75
CA GLY A 82 -12.38 -9.87 6.18
C GLY A 82 -12.39 -10.91 5.04
N VAL A 83 -11.71 -10.63 3.94
CA VAL A 83 -11.59 -11.51 2.78
C VAL A 83 -10.34 -12.37 2.92
N SER A 84 -10.52 -13.71 2.90
CA SER A 84 -9.40 -14.65 2.86
C SER A 84 -8.59 -14.43 1.58
N CYS A 85 -7.28 -14.26 1.73
CA CYS A 85 -6.38 -14.06 0.60
C CYS A 85 -5.08 -14.83 0.72
N GLU A 86 -4.52 -15.15 -0.44
CA GLU A 86 -3.20 -15.73 -0.64
C GLU A 86 -2.42 -14.83 -1.62
N THR A 87 -1.10 -14.94 -1.62
CA THR A 87 -0.22 -14.18 -2.52
C THR A 87 0.66 -15.14 -3.31
N GLU A 88 0.83 -14.88 -4.61
CA GLU A 88 1.70 -15.63 -5.50
C GLU A 88 2.63 -14.66 -6.21
N HIS A 89 3.93 -14.96 -6.19
CA HIS A 89 4.94 -14.22 -6.94
C HIS A 89 5.61 -15.11 -7.97
N LYS A 90 5.86 -14.58 -9.16
CA LYS A 90 6.64 -15.28 -10.18
C LYS A 90 7.59 -14.34 -10.92
N VAL A 91 8.87 -14.72 -10.97
CA VAL A 91 9.84 -14.09 -11.88
C VAL A 91 9.60 -14.61 -13.29
N CYS A 92 9.19 -13.74 -14.22
CA CYS A 92 8.95 -14.12 -15.62
C CYS A 92 8.90 -12.91 -16.57
N ASP A 93 9.29 -13.13 -17.82
CA ASP A 93 9.14 -12.14 -18.90
C ASP A 93 7.80 -12.25 -19.66
N HIS A 94 6.95 -13.20 -19.25
CA HIS A 94 5.68 -13.53 -19.89
C HIS A 94 4.52 -13.48 -18.88
N PRO A 95 4.15 -12.30 -18.38
CA PRO A 95 3.21 -12.17 -17.27
C PRO A 95 1.80 -12.69 -17.59
N ALA A 96 1.30 -12.53 -18.82
CA ALA A 96 -0.01 -13.09 -19.20
C ALA A 96 -0.05 -14.62 -19.08
N GLU A 97 0.98 -15.31 -19.54
CA GLU A 97 1.09 -16.76 -19.40
C GLU A 97 1.22 -17.17 -17.93
N ALA A 98 2.03 -16.45 -17.15
CA ALA A 98 2.19 -16.69 -15.72
C ALA A 98 0.89 -16.49 -14.92
N ILE A 99 0.08 -15.49 -15.26
CA ILE A 99 -1.27 -15.29 -14.71
C ILE A 99 -2.14 -16.52 -14.96
N LEU A 100 -2.14 -17.06 -16.18
CA LEU A 100 -2.96 -18.22 -16.54
C LEU A 100 -2.48 -19.52 -15.88
N GLU A 101 -1.17 -19.65 -15.66
CA GLU A 101 -0.59 -20.74 -14.88
C GLU A 101 -1.00 -20.63 -13.40
N ALA A 102 -0.94 -19.44 -12.81
CA ALA A 102 -1.38 -19.20 -11.44
C ALA A 102 -2.88 -19.51 -11.25
N VAL A 103 -3.73 -19.15 -12.22
CA VAL A 103 -5.16 -19.51 -12.21
C VAL A 103 -5.34 -21.03 -12.10
N LYS A 104 -4.59 -21.81 -12.88
CA LYS A 104 -4.66 -23.27 -12.85
C LYS A 104 -4.09 -23.85 -11.56
N LEU A 105 -2.97 -23.31 -11.10
CA LEU A 105 -2.28 -23.76 -9.88
C LEU A 105 -3.17 -23.59 -8.66
N HIS A 106 -3.79 -22.43 -8.53
CA HIS A 106 -4.60 -22.04 -7.37
C HIS A 106 -6.08 -22.42 -7.49
N GLY A 107 -6.52 -22.88 -8.66
CA GLY A 107 -7.91 -23.28 -8.90
C GLY A 107 -8.89 -22.10 -8.95
N CYS A 108 -8.41 -20.92 -9.38
CA CYS A 108 -9.23 -19.72 -9.47
C CYS A 108 -10.30 -19.87 -10.57
N ASP A 109 -11.50 -19.35 -10.32
CA ASP A 109 -12.66 -19.43 -11.23
C ASP A 109 -13.07 -18.07 -11.83
N LEU A 110 -12.40 -16.99 -11.42
CA LEU A 110 -12.53 -15.64 -11.96
C LEU A 110 -11.16 -14.95 -11.97
N ILE A 111 -10.86 -14.22 -13.03
CA ILE A 111 -9.75 -13.26 -13.06
C ILE A 111 -10.36 -11.84 -13.00
N VAL A 112 -9.85 -10.99 -12.11
CA VAL A 112 -10.23 -9.56 -12.05
C VAL A 112 -9.02 -8.71 -12.38
N MET A 113 -9.08 -7.99 -13.50
CA MET A 113 -8.00 -7.13 -13.98
C MET A 113 -8.51 -5.74 -14.33
N ALA A 114 -7.62 -4.77 -14.29
CA ALA A 114 -7.81 -3.51 -14.98
C ALA A 114 -6.97 -3.47 -16.26
N SER A 115 -7.45 -2.75 -17.27
CA SER A 115 -6.73 -2.56 -18.52
C SER A 115 -6.25 -1.12 -18.66
N ARG A 116 -4.95 -0.95 -18.89
CA ARG A 116 -4.39 0.35 -19.25
C ARG A 116 -4.91 0.83 -20.62
N GLY A 117 -5.44 -0.07 -21.46
CA GLY A 117 -5.80 0.21 -22.83
C GLY A 117 -4.59 0.58 -23.71
N VAL A 118 -4.79 0.63 -25.02
CA VAL A 118 -3.75 1.03 -25.98
C VAL A 118 -3.84 2.55 -26.23
N ARG A 119 -2.73 3.29 -26.14
CA ARG A 119 -2.66 4.72 -26.50
C ARG A 119 -1.98 4.92 -27.86
N GLY A 120 -2.64 5.63 -28.79
CA GLY A 120 -2.05 6.13 -30.04
C GLY A 120 -1.94 5.12 -31.20
N LEU A 121 -1.84 5.64 -32.44
CA LEU A 121 -1.75 4.86 -33.69
C LEU A 121 -0.51 3.95 -33.78
N ALA A 122 0.55 4.25 -33.00
CA ALA A 122 1.82 3.50 -33.01
C ALA A 122 1.86 2.28 -32.07
N SER A 123 0.88 2.11 -31.17
CA SER A 123 0.85 0.99 -30.20
C SER A 123 -0.02 -0.20 -30.62
N TRP A 124 -0.65 -0.12 -31.81
CA TRP A 124 -1.45 -1.21 -32.39
C TRP A 124 -0.67 -2.49 -32.72
N LEU A 125 0.67 -2.47 -32.62
CA LEU A 125 1.51 -3.63 -32.92
C LEU A 125 1.72 -4.62 -31.76
N HIS A 126 1.39 -4.27 -30.51
CA HIS A 126 1.61 -5.15 -29.35
C HIS A 126 0.31 -5.39 -28.57
N SER A 127 -0.14 -6.65 -28.51
CA SER A 127 -1.30 -7.05 -27.70
C SER A 127 -1.05 -6.78 -26.22
N SER A 128 -1.99 -6.11 -25.55
CA SER A 128 -1.88 -5.83 -24.11
C SER A 128 -1.91 -7.10 -23.25
N GLN A 129 -1.41 -7.06 -22.01
CA GLN A 129 -1.48 -8.21 -21.10
C GLN A 129 -2.93 -8.66 -20.87
N THR A 130 -3.86 -7.72 -20.68
CA THR A 130 -5.29 -8.02 -20.56
C THR A 130 -5.84 -8.73 -21.79
N GLU A 131 -5.47 -8.30 -23.00
CA GLU A 131 -5.90 -8.93 -24.24
C GLU A 131 -5.33 -10.34 -24.41
N ARG A 132 -4.06 -10.54 -24.05
CA ARG A 132 -3.41 -11.86 -24.07
C ARG A 132 -4.09 -12.83 -23.11
N VAL A 133 -4.40 -12.39 -21.89
CA VAL A 133 -5.17 -13.16 -20.91
C VAL A 133 -6.57 -13.45 -21.44
N LEU A 134 -7.30 -12.43 -21.93
CA LEU A 134 -8.66 -12.59 -22.46
C LEU A 134 -8.75 -13.65 -23.56
N LYS A 135 -7.76 -13.69 -24.48
CA LYS A 135 -7.73 -14.64 -25.60
C LYS A 135 -7.49 -16.10 -25.17
N LYS A 136 -6.83 -16.31 -24.03
CA LYS A 136 -6.33 -17.64 -23.60
C LYS A 136 -6.95 -18.11 -22.27
N SER A 137 -7.74 -17.28 -21.61
CA SER A 137 -8.24 -17.55 -20.26
C SER A 137 -9.16 -18.77 -20.26
N PRO A 138 -8.90 -19.76 -19.39
CA PRO A 138 -9.82 -20.88 -19.19
C PRO A 138 -11.03 -20.51 -18.32
N VAL A 139 -11.02 -19.32 -17.70
CA VAL A 139 -12.05 -18.85 -16.77
C VAL A 139 -12.55 -17.46 -17.14
N ALA A 140 -13.63 -17.02 -16.50
CA ALA A 140 -14.18 -15.69 -16.73
C ALA A 140 -13.16 -14.59 -16.39
N LEU A 141 -13.19 -13.51 -17.16
CA LEU A 141 -12.37 -12.33 -16.94
C LEU A 141 -13.28 -11.11 -16.74
N LEU A 142 -13.16 -10.46 -15.59
CA LEU A 142 -13.81 -9.18 -15.31
C LEU A 142 -12.79 -8.04 -15.48
N ILE A 143 -13.10 -7.12 -16.38
CA ILE A 143 -12.31 -5.89 -16.58
C ILE A 143 -12.99 -4.77 -15.79
N THR A 144 -12.36 -4.33 -14.70
CA THR A 144 -12.92 -3.29 -13.80
C THR A 144 -12.88 -1.90 -14.42
N ARG A 145 -11.86 -1.64 -15.24
CA ARG A 145 -11.69 -0.36 -15.94
C ARG A 145 -10.85 -0.52 -17.21
N VAL A 146 -11.11 0.35 -18.19
CA VAL A 146 -10.27 0.55 -19.37
C VAL A 146 -9.83 2.01 -19.42
N ALA A 147 -8.57 2.28 -19.07
CA ALA A 147 -8.07 3.64 -18.89
C ALA A 147 -8.08 4.50 -20.18
N ALA A 148 -8.13 3.86 -21.36
CA ALA A 148 -8.25 4.57 -22.64
C ALA A 148 -9.63 5.20 -22.87
N SER A 149 -10.71 4.60 -22.34
CA SER A 149 -12.09 5.09 -22.49
C SER A 149 -12.63 5.80 -21.25
N ASP A 150 -12.01 5.57 -20.09
CA ASP A 150 -12.39 6.16 -18.80
C ASP A 150 -11.14 6.73 -18.10
N PRO A 151 -10.70 7.95 -18.45
CA PRO A 151 -9.49 8.56 -17.90
C PRO A 151 -9.66 8.87 -16.41
N ILE A 152 -8.57 8.73 -15.64
CA ILE A 152 -8.58 8.95 -14.18
C ILE A 152 -8.72 10.45 -13.89
N LYS A 153 -9.73 10.82 -13.10
CA LYS A 153 -10.01 12.21 -12.68
C LYS A 153 -8.98 12.72 -11.67
N ALA A 154 -8.91 14.03 -11.46
CA ALA A 154 -8.01 14.61 -10.46
C ALA A 154 -8.34 14.10 -9.05
N SER A 155 -9.63 14.03 -8.72
CA SER A 155 -10.10 13.44 -7.46
C SER A 155 -9.64 11.98 -7.28
N GLU A 156 -9.80 11.16 -8.31
CA GLU A 156 -9.39 9.74 -8.29
C GLU A 156 -7.86 9.59 -8.15
N ARG A 157 -7.07 10.47 -8.78
CA ARG A 157 -5.61 10.49 -8.67
C ARG A 157 -5.17 10.81 -7.23
N ALA A 158 -5.65 11.93 -6.69
CA ALA A 158 -5.32 12.36 -5.33
C ALA A 158 -5.69 11.29 -4.29
N LEU A 159 -6.94 10.79 -4.34
CA LEU A 159 -7.42 9.77 -3.42
C LEU A 159 -6.64 8.45 -3.57
N SER A 160 -6.26 8.07 -4.80
CA SER A 160 -5.45 6.86 -5.00
C SER A 160 -4.07 6.97 -4.37
N VAL A 161 -3.47 8.17 -4.35
CA VAL A 161 -2.18 8.37 -3.66
C VAL A 161 -2.38 8.29 -2.15
N ILE A 162 -3.31 9.04 -1.58
CA ILE A 162 -3.63 9.02 -0.13
C ILE A 162 -3.85 7.58 0.35
N GLN A 163 -4.70 6.84 -0.37
CA GLN A 163 -5.02 5.45 -0.01
C GLN A 163 -3.84 4.49 -0.17
N ASP A 164 -2.90 4.76 -1.08
CA ASP A 164 -1.67 3.96 -1.18
C ASP A 164 -0.68 4.27 -0.03
N GLU A 165 -0.65 5.53 0.42
CA GLU A 165 0.09 5.94 1.61
C GLU A 165 -0.50 5.25 2.86
N HIS A 166 -1.82 5.26 3.04
CA HIS A 166 -2.50 4.52 4.12
C HIS A 166 -2.18 3.03 4.09
N ARG A 167 -2.18 2.39 2.92
CA ARG A 167 -1.81 0.97 2.80
C ARG A 167 -0.39 0.71 3.27
N SER A 168 0.53 1.64 2.97
CA SER A 168 1.92 1.54 3.43
C SER A 168 1.99 1.63 4.95
N ILE A 169 1.30 2.60 5.56
CA ILE A 169 1.20 2.77 7.01
C ILE A 169 0.59 1.52 7.66
N ALA A 170 -0.51 1.03 7.11
CA ALA A 170 -1.22 -0.15 7.56
C ALA A 170 -0.34 -1.42 7.55
N VAL A 171 0.49 -1.61 6.52
CA VAL A 171 1.46 -2.71 6.45
C VAL A 171 2.50 -2.61 7.57
N VAL A 172 3.04 -1.41 7.82
CA VAL A 172 4.03 -1.19 8.88
C VAL A 172 3.43 -1.45 10.26
N VAL A 173 2.26 -0.87 10.56
CA VAL A 173 1.56 -1.07 11.83
C VAL A 173 1.17 -2.53 12.02
N ARG A 174 0.69 -3.20 10.97
CA ARG A 174 0.41 -4.64 11.02
C ARG A 174 1.66 -5.44 11.37
N GLY A 175 2.78 -5.12 10.74
CA GLY A 175 4.09 -5.71 11.05
C GLY A 175 4.46 -5.57 12.52
N MET A 176 4.26 -4.39 13.11
CA MET A 176 4.52 -4.16 14.55
C MET A 176 3.63 -5.04 15.43
N LEU A 177 2.35 -5.20 15.09
CA LEU A 177 1.43 -6.07 15.82
C LEU A 177 1.79 -7.56 15.68
N ASP A 178 2.26 -7.97 14.50
CA ASP A 178 2.73 -9.33 14.26
C ASP A 178 4.02 -9.63 15.06
N LEU A 179 4.94 -8.67 15.19
CA LEU A 179 6.11 -8.80 16.09
C LEU A 179 5.68 -9.01 17.54
N VAL A 180 4.68 -8.25 18.01
CA VAL A 180 4.12 -8.43 19.35
C VAL A 180 3.50 -9.80 19.50
N GLN A 181 2.74 -10.27 18.50
CA GLN A 181 2.11 -11.59 18.53
C GLN A 181 3.14 -12.73 18.58
N GLN A 182 4.19 -12.66 17.76
CA GLN A 182 5.30 -13.62 17.77
C GLN A 182 6.04 -13.64 19.10
N ALA A 183 6.19 -12.48 19.75
CA ALA A 183 6.81 -12.38 21.06
C ALA A 183 6.02 -13.04 22.21
N TYR A 184 4.79 -13.52 21.96
CA TYR A 184 4.01 -14.34 22.89
C TYR A 184 4.10 -15.85 22.60
N GLU A 185 4.74 -16.26 21.50
CA GLU A 185 5.00 -17.67 21.24
C GLU A 185 6.01 -18.26 22.24
N PRO A 186 6.02 -19.58 22.48
CA PRO A 186 7.02 -20.21 23.32
C PRO A 186 8.44 -19.90 22.82
N GLU A 187 9.32 -19.43 23.71
CA GLU A 187 10.69 -18.97 23.38
C GLU A 187 10.76 -17.71 22.49
N GLY A 188 9.62 -17.09 22.17
CA GLY A 188 9.54 -15.86 21.41
C GLY A 188 10.06 -14.65 22.18
N SER A 189 10.69 -13.73 21.46
CA SER A 189 11.13 -12.43 21.97
C SER A 189 10.79 -11.34 20.96
N LEU A 190 10.56 -10.12 21.45
CA LEU A 190 10.28 -9.00 20.55
C LEU A 190 11.53 -8.65 19.73
N ASP A 191 11.43 -8.69 18.40
CA ASP A 191 12.50 -8.26 17.52
C ASP A 191 12.60 -6.73 17.50
N ILE A 192 13.41 -6.20 18.41
CA ILE A 192 13.65 -4.77 18.56
C ILE A 192 14.25 -4.15 17.29
N ARG A 193 15.05 -4.89 16.51
CA ARG A 193 15.69 -4.32 15.30
C ARG A 193 14.65 -4.06 14.21
N SER A 194 13.74 -5.02 14.01
CA SER A 194 12.63 -4.84 13.06
C SER A 194 11.68 -3.75 13.52
N LEU A 195 11.38 -3.69 14.83
CA LEU A 195 10.58 -2.62 15.43
C LEU A 195 11.20 -1.23 15.22
N GLU A 196 12.51 -1.07 15.42
CA GLU A 196 13.23 0.19 15.19
C GLU A 196 13.08 0.69 13.75
N ALA A 197 13.15 -0.20 12.76
CA ALA A 197 12.93 0.16 11.36
C ALA A 197 11.49 0.64 11.09
N MET A 198 10.49 -0.04 11.68
CA MET A 198 9.08 0.35 11.58
C MET A 198 8.81 1.70 12.25
N LEU A 199 9.37 1.95 13.42
CA LEU A 199 9.25 3.22 14.13
C LEU A 199 9.94 4.36 13.36
N ALA A 200 11.10 4.12 12.76
CA ALA A 200 11.76 5.09 11.91
C ALA A 200 10.88 5.49 10.71
N TYR A 201 10.17 4.52 10.12
CA TYR A 201 9.19 4.83 9.06
C TYR A 201 8.03 5.68 9.58
N LEU A 202 7.42 5.31 10.71
CA LEU A 202 6.31 6.08 11.30
C LEU A 202 6.73 7.51 11.67
N GLN A 203 7.97 7.70 12.15
CA GLN A 203 8.50 9.04 12.46
C GLN A 203 8.77 9.88 11.21
N ALA A 204 9.27 9.26 10.15
CA ALA A 204 9.76 9.97 8.98
C ALA A 204 8.66 10.23 7.94
N PHE A 205 7.63 9.39 7.87
CA PHE A 205 6.60 9.47 6.83
C PHE A 205 5.23 9.98 7.33
N PRO A 206 4.42 9.25 8.13
CA PRO A 206 3.13 9.74 8.65
C PRO A 206 3.23 11.12 9.28
N LEU A 207 4.15 11.28 10.23
CA LEU A 207 4.20 12.45 11.12
C LEU A 207 4.83 13.69 10.47
N GLN A 208 5.77 13.50 9.54
CA GLN A 208 6.51 14.61 8.93
C GLN A 208 6.04 14.95 7.51
N LYS A 209 5.38 14.03 6.81
CA LYS A 209 5.01 14.19 5.41
C LYS A 209 3.51 14.05 5.19
N HIS A 210 2.93 12.91 5.58
CA HIS A 210 1.55 12.56 5.24
C HIS A 210 0.52 13.45 5.97
N HIS A 211 0.50 13.47 7.32
CA HIS A 211 -0.46 14.29 8.06
C HIS A 211 -0.32 15.79 7.77
N PRO A 212 0.91 16.37 7.71
CA PRO A 212 1.05 17.77 7.33
C PRO A 212 0.50 18.08 5.93
N LYS A 213 0.63 17.16 4.98
CA LYS A 213 0.09 17.31 3.62
C LYS A 213 -1.44 17.25 3.63
N GLU A 214 -2.05 16.38 4.42
CA GLU A 214 -3.51 16.32 4.57
C GLU A 214 -4.07 17.60 5.18
N GLU A 215 -3.44 18.12 6.23
CA GLU A 215 -3.83 19.38 6.86
C GLU A 215 -3.76 20.55 5.87
N LEU A 216 -2.65 20.64 5.12
CA LEU A 216 -2.40 21.75 4.20
C LEU A 216 -3.31 21.75 2.97
N PHE A 217 -3.68 20.58 2.46
CA PHE A 217 -4.45 20.46 1.23
C PHE A 217 -5.90 20.05 1.47
N ILE A 218 -6.16 18.96 2.18
CA ILE A 218 -7.50 18.41 2.39
C ILE A 218 -8.25 19.21 3.46
N HIS A 219 -7.70 19.35 4.68
CA HIS A 219 -8.41 19.99 5.78
C HIS A 219 -8.66 21.47 5.48
N ARG A 220 -7.63 22.16 4.97
CA ARG A 220 -7.76 23.54 4.50
C ARG A 220 -8.90 23.71 3.51
N ARG A 221 -9.03 22.82 2.51
CA ARG A 221 -10.08 22.91 1.50
C ARG A 221 -11.45 22.53 2.05
N LEU A 222 -11.52 21.56 2.97
CA LEU A 222 -12.75 21.22 3.70
C LEU A 222 -13.26 22.41 4.52
N ARG A 223 -12.40 23.13 5.23
CA ARG A 223 -12.80 24.37 5.94
C ARG A 223 -13.41 25.43 5.03
N GLN A 224 -13.01 25.46 3.76
CA GLN A 224 -13.56 26.40 2.77
C GLN A 224 -14.87 25.91 2.14
N ARG A 225 -14.97 24.61 1.84
CA ARG A 225 -16.09 24.01 1.09
C ARG A 225 -17.20 23.43 1.98
N ALA A 226 -16.88 23.09 3.22
CA ALA A 226 -17.77 22.50 4.21
C ALA A 226 -17.40 22.98 5.64
N PRO A 227 -17.61 24.26 5.98
CA PRO A 227 -17.24 24.81 7.30
C PRO A 227 -17.86 24.05 8.49
N GLU A 228 -18.97 23.34 8.27
CA GLU A 228 -19.57 22.45 9.28
C GLU A 228 -18.65 21.32 9.75
N SER A 229 -17.59 21.00 9.00
CA SER A 229 -16.63 19.95 9.33
C SER A 229 -15.60 20.35 10.39
N GLU A 230 -15.58 21.61 10.86
CA GLU A 230 -14.50 22.11 11.73
C GLU A 230 -14.26 21.25 12.97
N LYS A 231 -15.33 20.82 13.66
CA LYS A 231 -15.20 19.96 14.84
C LYS A 231 -14.55 18.61 14.50
N LEU A 232 -14.91 18.03 13.36
CA LEU A 232 -14.34 16.78 12.86
C LEU A 232 -12.85 16.95 12.54
N LEU A 233 -12.47 18.04 11.88
CA LEU A 233 -11.08 18.32 11.52
C LEU A 233 -10.21 18.56 12.76
N LEU A 234 -10.71 19.27 13.76
CA LEU A 234 -10.00 19.45 15.04
C LEU A 234 -9.80 18.13 15.80
N GLU A 235 -10.79 17.23 15.73
CA GLU A 235 -10.65 15.88 16.29
C GLU A 235 -9.56 15.08 15.57
N LEU A 236 -9.53 15.14 14.24
CA LEU A 236 -8.54 14.45 13.42
C LEU A 236 -7.11 15.00 13.64
N GLU A 237 -6.96 16.32 13.67
CA GLU A 237 -5.68 16.98 13.97
C GLU A 237 -5.18 16.64 15.39
N ALA A 238 -6.10 16.48 16.36
CA ALA A 238 -5.75 16.00 17.69
C ALA A 238 -5.29 14.52 17.69
N GLN A 239 -5.80 13.70 16.78
CA GLN A 239 -5.32 12.33 16.59
C GLN A 239 -3.88 12.33 16.05
N HIS A 240 -3.52 13.19 15.09
CA HIS A 240 -2.13 13.33 14.60
C HIS A 240 -1.14 13.62 15.75
N VAL A 241 -1.51 14.55 16.65
CA VAL A 241 -0.68 14.89 17.83
C VAL A 241 -0.55 13.70 18.78
N ARG A 242 -1.64 12.97 18.98
CA ARG A 242 -1.67 11.77 19.83
C ARG A 242 -0.78 10.68 19.27
N GLU A 243 -0.86 10.38 17.97
CA GLU A 243 -0.02 9.40 17.31
C GLU A 243 1.46 9.74 17.45
N HIS A 244 1.83 11.00 17.26
CA HIS A 244 3.21 11.45 17.46
C HIS A 244 3.71 11.16 18.89
N SER A 245 2.86 11.38 19.89
CA SER A 245 3.18 11.08 21.29
C SER A 245 3.31 9.57 21.54
N LEU A 246 2.42 8.75 20.96
CA LEU A 246 2.46 7.29 21.07
C LEU A 246 3.73 6.71 20.42
N VAL A 247 4.10 7.17 19.22
CA VAL A 247 5.33 6.73 18.53
C VAL A 247 6.57 7.03 19.38
N ASN A 248 6.68 8.25 19.91
CA ASN A 248 7.83 8.64 20.74
C ASN A 248 7.92 7.82 22.04
N GLU A 249 6.78 7.46 22.63
CA GLU A 249 6.75 6.60 23.81
C GLU A 249 7.19 5.16 23.48
N VAL A 250 6.74 4.60 22.35
CA VAL A 250 7.20 3.27 21.91
C VAL A 250 8.71 3.29 21.63
N VAL A 251 9.25 4.34 21.01
CA VAL A 251 10.70 4.51 20.80
C VAL A 251 11.46 4.54 22.12
N ARG A 252 10.97 5.29 23.12
CA ARG A 252 11.56 5.36 24.46
C ARG A 252 11.61 3.98 25.10
N LEU A 253 10.48 3.27 25.14
CA LEU A 253 10.35 1.93 25.71
C LEU A 253 11.23 0.90 24.99
N ALA A 254 11.33 0.97 23.66
CA ALA A 254 12.20 0.09 22.88
C ALA A 254 13.68 0.27 23.26
N ASN A 255 14.12 1.52 23.51
CA ASN A 255 15.48 1.80 23.98
C ASN A 255 15.73 1.27 25.41
N ASP A 256 14.74 1.36 26.30
CA ASP A 256 14.84 0.82 27.66
C ASP A 256 15.01 -0.70 27.64
N VAL A 257 14.18 -1.40 26.86
CA VAL A 257 14.27 -2.87 26.68
C VAL A 257 15.61 -3.26 26.06
N LYS A 258 16.06 -2.53 25.03
CA LYS A 258 17.38 -2.75 24.40
C LYS A 258 18.54 -2.56 25.37
N SER A 259 18.38 -1.70 26.38
CA SER A 259 19.37 -1.44 27.43
C SER A 259 19.33 -2.48 28.57
N GLY A 260 18.42 -3.46 28.51
CA GLY A 260 18.32 -4.56 29.47
C GLY A 260 17.22 -4.40 30.53
N ASP A 261 16.35 -3.39 30.42
CA ASP A 261 15.21 -3.24 31.33
C ASP A 261 14.06 -4.18 30.95
N SER A 262 14.06 -5.38 31.54
CA SER A 262 13.02 -6.38 31.30
C SER A 262 11.65 -6.01 31.87
N ALA A 263 11.56 -5.04 32.80
CA ALA A 263 10.27 -4.59 33.32
C ALA A 263 9.47 -3.80 32.26
N SER A 264 10.18 -3.20 31.30
CA SER A 264 9.60 -2.42 30.21
C SER A 264 9.09 -3.27 29.04
N ASP A 265 9.40 -4.58 28.96
CA ASP A 265 9.02 -5.43 27.81
C ASP A 265 7.50 -5.57 27.65
N GLN A 266 6.78 -5.86 28.74
CA GLN A 266 5.32 -5.99 28.68
C GLN A 266 4.66 -4.63 28.40
N VAL A 267 5.18 -3.54 28.98
CA VAL A 267 4.70 -2.18 28.74
C VAL A 267 4.89 -1.78 27.28
N LEU A 268 6.04 -2.12 26.68
CA LEU A 268 6.33 -1.90 25.27
C LEU A 268 5.31 -2.61 24.37
N LYS A 269 5.03 -3.89 24.63
CA LYS A 269 4.04 -4.67 23.85
C LYS A 269 2.64 -4.06 23.92
N ASP A 270 2.21 -3.63 25.09
CA ASP A 270 0.89 -2.99 25.26
C ASP A 270 0.84 -1.60 24.62
N GLN A 271 1.95 -0.87 24.63
CA GLN A 271 2.07 0.42 23.98
C GLN A 271 2.07 0.31 22.45
N ILE A 272 2.69 -0.74 21.89
CA ILE A 272 2.63 -1.04 20.44
C ILE A 272 1.18 -1.32 20.01
N ARG A 273 0.43 -2.10 20.80
CA ARG A 273 -1.00 -2.34 20.53
C ARG A 273 -1.81 -1.04 20.56
N THR A 274 -1.58 -0.22 21.59
CA THR A 274 -2.25 1.09 21.74
C THR A 274 -1.97 2.02 20.57
N LEU A 275 -0.72 2.05 20.08
CA LEU A 275 -0.34 2.78 18.88
C LEU A 275 -1.06 2.23 17.64
N GLY A 276 -1.07 0.90 17.47
CA GLY A 276 -1.75 0.27 16.35
C GLY A 276 -3.24 0.61 16.31
N ASP A 277 -3.94 0.49 17.44
CA ASP A 277 -5.37 0.82 17.53
C ASP A 277 -5.65 2.31 17.23
N ALA A 278 -4.75 3.21 17.65
CA ALA A 278 -4.88 4.64 17.36
C ALA A 278 -4.76 4.92 15.85
N VAL A 279 -3.73 4.38 15.20
CA VAL A 279 -3.49 4.57 13.76
C VAL A 279 -4.62 3.96 12.92
N TRP A 280 -5.13 2.78 13.32
CA TRP A 280 -6.29 2.18 12.64
C TRP A 280 -7.56 3.01 12.78
N ALA A 281 -7.86 3.51 13.98
CA ALA A 281 -9.03 4.35 14.22
C ALA A 281 -8.94 5.68 13.43
N HIS A 282 -7.74 6.25 13.35
CA HIS A 282 -7.46 7.46 12.60
C HIS A 282 -7.71 7.27 11.09
N MET A 283 -7.02 6.32 10.45
CA MET A 283 -7.23 6.02 9.02
C MET A 283 -8.68 5.64 8.72
N GLN A 284 -9.36 4.94 9.63
CA GLN A 284 -10.77 4.59 9.45
C GLN A 284 -11.66 5.84 9.42
N LEU A 285 -11.44 6.81 10.31
CA LEU A 285 -12.19 8.07 10.31
C LEU A 285 -11.97 8.84 9.00
N GLU A 286 -10.73 8.86 8.51
CA GLU A 286 -10.43 9.52 7.25
C GLU A 286 -11.10 8.86 6.05
N GLU A 287 -10.89 7.55 5.89
CA GLU A 287 -11.37 6.82 4.72
C GLU A 287 -12.90 6.69 4.67
N THR A 288 -13.56 6.68 5.82
CA THR A 288 -15.02 6.47 5.90
C THR A 288 -15.82 7.76 6.07
N VAL A 289 -15.20 8.84 6.52
CA VAL A 289 -15.88 10.12 6.79
C VAL A 289 -15.24 11.28 6.06
N VAL A 290 -13.95 11.54 6.27
CA VAL A 290 -13.30 12.79 5.79
C VAL A 290 -13.09 12.79 4.28
N LEU A 291 -12.50 11.72 3.71
CA LEU A 291 -12.28 11.62 2.27
C LEU A 291 -13.60 11.53 1.48
N PRO A 292 -14.63 10.78 1.93
CA PRO A 292 -15.97 10.85 1.33
C PRO A 292 -16.59 12.24 1.38
N LEU A 293 -16.45 12.97 2.51
CA LEU A 293 -16.93 14.35 2.61
C LEU A 293 -16.19 15.27 1.64
N ALA A 294 -14.87 15.16 1.54
CA ALA A 294 -14.09 15.92 0.56
C ALA A 294 -14.56 15.62 -0.85
N LYS A 295 -14.78 14.34 -1.19
CA LYS A 295 -15.27 13.93 -2.51
C LYS A 295 -16.66 14.47 -2.84
N ASP A 296 -17.56 14.56 -1.85
CA ASP A 296 -18.90 15.14 -2.02
C ASP A 296 -18.87 16.66 -2.21
N ARG A 297 -17.98 17.35 -1.47
CA ARG A 297 -17.99 18.81 -1.35
C ARG A 297 -17.07 19.53 -2.33
N PHE A 298 -16.02 18.87 -2.80
CA PHE A 298 -15.01 19.48 -3.68
C PHE A 298 -15.45 19.40 -5.14
N GLN A 299 -15.11 20.43 -5.90
CA GLN A 299 -15.17 20.40 -7.36
C GLN A 299 -13.89 19.77 -7.92
N GLU A 300 -13.90 19.24 -9.14
CA GLU A 300 -12.68 18.69 -9.76
C GLU A 300 -11.52 19.70 -9.84
N SER A 301 -11.83 21.00 -9.99
CA SER A 301 -10.80 22.06 -9.95
C SER A 301 -10.16 22.24 -8.58
N ASP A 302 -10.84 21.87 -7.49
CA ASP A 302 -10.22 21.83 -6.16
C ASP A 302 -9.21 20.68 -6.07
N TRP A 303 -9.50 19.56 -6.74
CA TRP A 303 -8.66 18.38 -6.78
C TRP A 303 -7.42 18.51 -7.66
N ASP A 304 -7.39 19.42 -8.64
CA ASP A 304 -6.22 19.58 -9.51
C ASP A 304 -4.95 19.94 -8.71
N GLU A 305 -5.05 20.91 -7.79
CA GLU A 305 -3.96 21.31 -6.90
C GLU A 305 -3.57 20.17 -5.95
N ILE A 306 -4.56 19.50 -5.37
CA ILE A 306 -4.37 18.39 -4.42
C ILE A 306 -3.68 17.22 -5.13
N ALA A 307 -4.13 16.86 -6.34
CA ALA A 307 -3.56 15.77 -7.10
C ALA A 307 -2.09 16.06 -7.46
N VAL A 308 -1.77 17.29 -7.87
CA VAL A 308 -0.38 17.68 -8.14
C VAL A 308 0.47 17.60 -6.86
N ALA A 309 -0.05 18.07 -5.72
CA ALA A 309 0.67 18.03 -4.46
C ALA A 309 0.92 16.60 -3.94
N PHE A 310 -0.07 15.70 -4.09
CA PHE A 310 0.06 14.32 -3.64
C PHE A 310 0.88 13.46 -4.62
N GLU A 311 0.74 13.66 -5.93
CA GLU A 311 1.58 12.96 -6.93
C GLU A 311 3.03 13.46 -6.94
N GLY A 312 3.19 14.76 -6.69
CA GLY A 312 4.48 15.42 -6.60
C GLY A 312 5.15 15.12 -5.27
N ASN A 313 5.81 13.96 -5.15
CA ASN A 313 6.65 13.63 -3.99
C ASN A 313 7.91 14.53 -3.82
N ASN A 314 7.93 15.71 -4.45
CA ASN A 314 8.98 16.71 -4.44
C ASN A 314 8.40 18.10 -4.10
N ASP A 315 7.62 18.21 -3.03
CA ASP A 315 7.42 19.51 -2.41
C ASP A 315 8.61 19.79 -1.47
N PRO A 316 9.52 20.72 -1.82
CA PRO A 316 10.68 21.08 -0.99
C PRO A 316 10.28 21.64 0.39
N SER A 317 8.99 21.94 0.61
CA SER A 317 8.47 22.46 1.88
C SER A 317 8.35 21.39 2.97
N PHE A 318 8.31 20.11 2.59
CA PHE A 318 8.19 19.01 3.55
C PHE A 318 9.51 18.27 3.69
N GLY A 319 10.61 18.89 4.16
CA GLY A 319 11.85 18.19 4.58
C GLY A 319 12.71 17.51 3.49
N ASP A 320 14.03 17.46 3.73
CA ASP A 320 15.07 17.09 2.75
C ASP A 320 15.18 15.60 2.36
N LEU A 321 14.43 14.68 2.98
CA LEU A 321 14.48 13.26 2.63
C LEU A 321 13.75 13.01 1.30
N PRO A 322 14.44 12.52 0.24
CA PRO A 322 13.84 12.25 -1.06
C PRO A 322 12.79 11.14 -0.98
N SER A 323 11.74 11.20 -1.81
CA SER A 323 10.73 10.13 -1.97
C SER A 323 11.31 8.72 -2.08
N ALA A 324 12.47 8.59 -2.73
CA ALA A 324 13.13 7.31 -2.96
C ALA A 324 13.62 6.65 -1.66
N GLU A 325 13.95 7.44 -0.63
CA GLU A 325 14.43 6.92 0.65
C GLU A 325 13.29 6.31 1.47
N PHE A 326 12.09 6.90 1.40
CA PHE A 326 10.88 6.32 2.00
C PHE A 326 10.48 5.02 1.33
N SER A 327 10.46 5.00 0.00
CA SER A 327 10.17 3.77 -0.75
C SER A 327 11.15 2.66 -0.38
N ARG A 328 12.46 2.96 -0.29
CA ARG A 328 13.46 1.97 0.14
C ARG A 328 13.25 1.50 1.57
N LEU A 329 12.95 2.40 2.51
CA LEU A 329 12.69 2.03 3.89
C LEU A 329 11.45 1.14 4.00
N PHE A 330 10.37 1.51 3.31
CA PHE A 330 9.15 0.70 3.24
C PHE A 330 9.41 -0.67 2.62
N THR A 331 10.09 -0.74 1.47
CA THR A 331 10.44 -2.00 0.81
C THR A 331 11.29 -2.87 1.73
N ARG A 332 12.26 -2.30 2.45
CA ARG A 332 13.02 -3.04 3.46
C ARG A 332 12.10 -3.61 4.54
N ILE A 333 11.18 -2.81 5.10
CA ILE A 333 10.22 -3.28 6.11
C ILE A 333 9.30 -4.37 5.55
N ALA A 334 8.73 -4.18 4.37
CA ALA A 334 7.85 -5.15 3.73
C ALA A 334 8.57 -6.49 3.49
N ASN A 335 9.86 -6.47 3.19
CA ASN A 335 10.68 -7.67 3.05
C ASN A 335 11.07 -8.34 4.38
N LEU A 336 10.85 -7.68 5.53
CA LEU A 336 10.94 -8.31 6.86
C LEU A 336 9.64 -9.03 7.24
N LEU A 337 8.54 -8.75 6.55
CA LEU A 337 7.25 -9.37 6.81
C LEU A 337 7.12 -10.67 6.02
N PRO A 338 6.48 -11.71 6.59
CA PRO A 338 6.13 -12.89 5.83
C PRO A 338 5.12 -12.53 4.72
N ALA A 339 5.35 -13.09 3.53
CA ALA A 339 4.48 -12.91 2.36
C ALA A 339 3.03 -13.31 2.62
#